data_AF-A0A8S3XU27-F1
#
_entry.id   AF-A0A8S3XU27-F1
#
_cell.length_a   1.000
_cell.length_b   1.000
_cell.length_c   1.000
_cell.angle_alpha   90.00
_cell.angle_beta   90.00
_cell.angle_gamma   90.00
#
_symmetry.space_group_name_H-M   'P 1'
#
loop_
_entity.id
_entity.type
_entity.pdbx_description
1 polymer ?
#
loop_
_entity_poly.entity_id
_entity_poly.type
_entity_poly.pdbx_seq_one_letter_code
_entity_poly.pdbx_strand_id
1 'polypeptide(L)'
;MKGTVDGGLNVTHSIKRFPGYDAEAKKFNAEVHRGHIFGLHVAEYMRNLEQEDEDSFKRQFSKYIKLGVSADAIETIYKKAHEAIRADPSYKKKESKKEIVKQKRWNKRKLTLAERKNRIKHKQKLNLTSSIKTTNHFDRSLDWLYL
;
A
#
# COMPACT_ATOMS: atom_id res chain seq x y z
N MET A 1 -12.65 14.22 -10.01
CA MET A 1 -13.30 15.54 -10.22
C MET A 1 -14.32 15.49 -11.34
N LYS A 2 -13.94 15.24 -12.61
CA LYS A 2 -14.91 15.16 -13.72
C LYS A 2 -16.10 14.23 -13.46
N GLY A 3 -15.85 13.00 -13.02
CA GLY A 3 -16.93 12.06 -12.67
C GLY A 3 -17.85 12.52 -11.53
N THR A 4 -17.37 13.40 -10.64
CA THR A 4 -18.18 13.99 -9.56
C THR A 4 -19.15 15.03 -10.13
N VAL A 5 -18.67 15.85 -11.06
CA VAL A 5 -19.47 16.85 -11.79
C VAL A 5 -20.50 16.15 -12.68
N ASP A 6 -20.08 15.13 -13.44
CA ASP A 6 -20.96 14.33 -14.30
C ASP A 6 -21.95 13.46 -13.49
N GLY A 7 -21.73 13.33 -12.17
CA GLY A 7 -22.63 12.73 -11.21
C GLY A 7 -23.68 13.69 -10.63
N GLY A 8 -23.67 14.97 -11.04
CA GLY A 8 -24.67 15.98 -10.65
C GLY A 8 -24.26 16.88 -9.49
N LEU A 9 -23.05 16.75 -8.94
CA LEU A 9 -22.54 17.66 -7.91
C LEU A 9 -21.94 18.91 -8.55
N ASN A 10 -22.38 20.08 -8.07
CA ASN A 10 -21.83 21.36 -8.54
C ASN A 10 -20.45 21.60 -7.89
N VAL A 11 -19.39 21.41 -8.67
CA VAL A 11 -18.00 21.69 -8.28
C VAL A 11 -17.43 22.73 -9.23
N THR A 12 -16.98 23.86 -8.70
CA THR A 12 -16.34 24.90 -9.52
C THR A 12 -14.98 24.42 -10.01
N HIS A 13 -14.77 24.44 -11.33
CA HIS A 13 -13.53 23.99 -11.95
C HIS A 13 -13.29 24.66 -13.30
N SER A 14 -12.06 24.52 -13.82
CA SER A 14 -11.67 24.97 -15.16
C SER A 14 -11.27 23.78 -16.04
N ILE A 15 -11.38 23.94 -17.36
CA ILE A 15 -11.14 22.88 -18.34
C ILE A 15 -9.64 22.63 -18.58
N LYS A 16 -8.77 23.54 -18.12
CA LYS A 16 -7.32 23.56 -18.42
C LYS A 16 -6.53 22.33 -17.94
N ARG A 17 -7.07 21.57 -17.00
CA ARG A 17 -6.41 20.37 -16.42
C ARG A 17 -6.97 19.06 -16.95
N PHE A 18 -7.94 19.12 -17.87
CA PHE A 18 -8.50 17.92 -18.47
C PHE A 18 -7.66 17.44 -19.65
N PRO A 19 -7.53 16.11 -19.84
CA PRO A 19 -6.88 15.57 -21.02
C PRO A 19 -7.60 16.04 -22.28
N GLY A 20 -6.84 16.42 -23.30
CA GLY A 20 -7.35 17.06 -24.52
C GLY A 20 -7.34 18.60 -24.49
N TYR A 21 -6.90 19.23 -23.40
CA TYR A 21 -6.66 20.68 -23.38
C TYR A 21 -5.28 21.02 -23.96
N ASP A 22 -5.25 21.88 -24.97
CA ASP A 22 -4.03 22.46 -25.52
C ASP A 22 -3.78 23.84 -24.89
N ALA A 23 -2.61 23.99 -24.26
CA ALA A 23 -2.19 25.22 -23.60
C ALA A 23 -1.85 26.35 -24.59
N GLU A 24 -1.36 26.00 -25.78
CA GLU A 24 -0.94 26.96 -26.80
C GLU A 24 -2.16 27.50 -27.55
N ALA A 25 -2.98 26.62 -28.11
CA ALA A 25 -4.21 27.02 -28.80
C ALA A 25 -5.33 27.46 -27.84
N LYS A 26 -5.19 27.21 -26.52
CA LYS A 26 -6.24 27.43 -25.49
C LYS A 26 -7.56 26.74 -25.86
N LYS A 27 -7.49 25.62 -26.59
CA LYS A 27 -8.64 24.86 -27.08
C LYS A 27 -8.72 23.52 -26.35
N PHE A 28 -9.96 23.05 -26.17
CA PHE A 28 -10.24 21.77 -25.53
C PHE A 28 -10.86 20.80 -26.53
N ASN A 29 -10.23 19.65 -26.71
CA ASN A 29 -10.76 18.56 -27.51
C ASN A 29 -11.57 17.61 -26.61
N ALA A 30 -12.90 17.64 -26.80
CA ALA A 30 -13.83 16.81 -26.05
C ALA A 30 -13.74 15.31 -26.39
N GLU A 31 -13.32 14.96 -27.61
CA GLU A 31 -13.20 13.56 -28.06
C GLU A 31 -12.06 12.85 -27.33
N VAL A 32 -10.90 13.51 -27.25
CA VAL A 32 -9.75 13.01 -26.48
C VAL A 32 -10.13 12.85 -25.01
N HIS A 33 -10.83 13.83 -24.45
CA HIS A 33 -11.29 13.75 -23.06
C HIS A 33 -12.25 12.57 -22.84
N ARG A 34 -13.22 12.38 -23.75
CA ARG A 34 -14.14 11.25 -23.72
C ARG A 34 -13.41 9.92 -23.85
N GLY A 35 -12.43 9.82 -24.73
CA GLY A 35 -11.61 8.62 -24.87
C GLY A 35 -10.84 8.27 -23.59
N HIS A 36 -10.39 9.27 -22.84
CA HIS A 36 -9.76 9.06 -21.54
C HIS A 36 -10.74 8.55 -20.47
N ILE A 37 -12.00 9.03 -20.48
CA ILE A 37 -13.04 8.56 -19.56
C ILE A 37 -13.30 7.06 -19.74
N PHE A 38 -13.33 6.58 -20.99
CA PHE A 38 -13.60 5.17 -21.31
C PHE A 38 -12.34 4.31 -21.48
N GLY A 39 -11.16 4.84 -21.16
CA GLY A 39 -9.91 4.07 -21.21
C GLY A 39 -9.42 3.71 -22.61
N LEU A 40 -9.85 4.41 -23.67
CA LEU A 40 -9.43 4.13 -25.05
C LEU A 40 -7.92 4.25 -25.25
N HIS A 41 -7.26 5.21 -24.58
CA HIS A 41 -5.80 5.33 -24.58
C HIS A 41 -5.08 4.08 -24.05
N VAL A 42 -5.69 3.38 -23.08
CA VAL A 42 -5.14 2.11 -22.56
C VAL A 42 -5.35 0.99 -23.58
N ALA A 43 -6.53 0.95 -24.23
CA ALA A 43 -6.82 -0.01 -25.28
C ALA A 43 -5.89 0.16 -26.50
N GLU A 44 -5.64 1.40 -26.91
CA GLU A 44 -4.70 1.72 -27.99
C GLU A 44 -3.27 1.31 -27.61
N TYR A 45 -2.83 1.63 -26.39
CA TYR A 45 -1.51 1.21 -25.92
C TYR A 45 -1.35 -0.32 -25.84
N MET A 46 -2.43 -1.03 -25.47
CA MET A 46 -2.46 -2.49 -25.52
C MET A 46 -2.28 -3.02 -26.94
N ARG A 47 -3.00 -2.47 -27.92
CA ARG A 47 -2.90 -2.88 -29.33
C ARG A 47 -1.50 -2.62 -29.89
N ASN A 48 -0.90 -1.48 -29.57
CA ASN A 48 0.45 -1.14 -30.03
C ASN A 48 1.48 -2.11 -29.44
N LEU A 49 1.43 -2.38 -28.13
CA LEU A 49 2.37 -3.30 -27.49
C LEU A 49 2.18 -4.75 -27.94
N GLU A 50 0.95 -5.17 -28.22
CA GLU A 50 0.69 -6.52 -28.73
C GLU A 50 1.33 -6.75 -30.11
N GLN A 51 1.49 -5.68 -30.92
CA GLN A 51 2.15 -5.74 -32.22
C GLN A 51 3.66 -5.53 -32.15
N GLU A 52 4.14 -4.64 -31.28
CA GLU A 52 5.55 -4.25 -31.22
C GLU A 52 6.40 -5.13 -30.29
N ASP A 53 5.90 -5.44 -29.08
CA ASP A 53 6.66 -6.12 -28.03
C ASP A 53 5.74 -6.92 -27.08
N GLU A 54 5.58 -8.20 -27.40
CA GLU A 54 4.76 -9.14 -26.64
C GLU A 54 5.29 -9.38 -25.21
N ASP A 55 6.60 -9.26 -24.97
CA ASP A 55 7.19 -9.46 -23.65
C ASP A 55 6.86 -8.29 -22.72
N SER A 56 6.92 -7.06 -23.24
CA SER A 56 6.42 -5.89 -22.53
C SER A 56 4.91 -5.97 -22.30
N PHE A 57 4.13 -6.46 -23.27
CA PHE A 57 2.70 -6.69 -23.10
C PHE A 57 2.40 -7.65 -21.95
N LYS A 58 3.06 -8.82 -21.93
CA LYS A 58 2.92 -9.81 -20.84
C LYS A 58 3.31 -9.23 -19.48
N ARG A 59 4.38 -8.43 -19.42
CA ARG A 59 4.83 -7.79 -18.18
C ARG A 59 3.81 -6.78 -17.64
N GLN A 60 3.37 -5.86 -18.49
CA GLN A 60 2.51 -4.74 -18.10
C GLN A 60 1.05 -5.15 -17.91
N PHE A 61 0.52 -5.98 -18.81
CA PHE A 61 -0.89 -6.38 -18.86
C PHE A 61 -1.14 -7.81 -18.32
N SER A 62 -0.20 -8.37 -17.55
CA SER A 62 -0.32 -9.70 -16.93
C SER A 62 -1.67 -9.98 -16.25
N LYS A 63 -2.24 -8.99 -15.55
CA LYS A 63 -3.55 -9.12 -14.89
C LYS A 63 -4.71 -9.17 -15.88
N TYR A 64 -4.61 -8.47 -17.00
CA TYR A 64 -5.66 -8.42 -18.01
C TYR A 64 -5.70 -9.75 -18.75
N ILE A 65 -4.53 -10.31 -19.06
CA ILE A 65 -4.39 -11.67 -19.61
C ILE A 65 -5.04 -12.70 -18.66
N LYS A 66 -4.73 -12.62 -17.35
CA LYS A 66 -5.31 -13.52 -16.34
C LYS A 66 -6.83 -13.43 -16.23
N LEU A 67 -7.40 -12.26 -16.49
CA LEU A 67 -8.84 -12.00 -16.42
C LEU A 67 -9.55 -12.10 -17.77
N GLY A 68 -8.82 -12.40 -18.86
CA GLY A 68 -9.37 -12.47 -20.21
C GLY A 68 -9.88 -11.13 -20.76
N VAL A 69 -9.29 -10.01 -20.33
CA VAL A 69 -9.69 -8.67 -20.77
C VAL A 69 -8.91 -8.26 -22.02
N SER A 70 -9.60 -8.15 -23.15
CA SER A 70 -9.05 -7.63 -24.41
C SER A 70 -9.15 -6.10 -24.50
N ALA A 71 -8.40 -5.50 -25.44
CA ALA A 71 -8.43 -4.06 -25.68
C ALA A 71 -9.85 -3.54 -26.02
N ASP A 72 -10.60 -4.27 -26.84
CA ASP A 72 -11.96 -3.89 -27.25
C ASP A 72 -12.98 -3.97 -26.09
N ALA A 73 -12.73 -4.84 -25.11
CA ALA A 73 -13.60 -4.99 -23.97
C ALA A 73 -13.54 -3.78 -23.00
N ILE A 74 -12.43 -3.01 -23.00
CA ILE A 74 -12.18 -1.96 -22.00
C ILE A 74 -13.28 -0.89 -21.97
N GLU A 75 -13.66 -0.35 -23.13
CA GLU A 75 -14.70 0.67 -23.21
C GLU A 75 -16.04 0.13 -22.67
N THR A 76 -16.36 -1.11 -22.99
CA THR A 76 -17.62 -1.75 -22.53
C THR A 76 -17.62 -1.97 -21.02
N ILE A 77 -16.47 -2.30 -20.42
CA ILE A 77 -16.33 -2.49 -18.97
C ILE A 77 -16.61 -1.18 -18.23
N TYR A 78 -16.04 -0.06 -18.68
CA TYR A 78 -16.27 1.25 -18.05
C TYR A 78 -17.71 1.72 -18.21
N LYS A 79 -18.33 1.55 -19.39
CA LYS A 79 -19.76 1.86 -19.59
C LYS A 79 -20.66 1.08 -18.63
N LYS A 80 -20.48 -0.25 -18.56
CA LYS A 80 -21.23 -1.11 -17.64
C LYS A 80 -21.00 -0.73 -16.18
N ALA A 81 -19.76 -0.37 -15.80
CA ALA A 81 -19.46 0.09 -14.45
C ALA A 81 -20.21 1.40 -14.12
N HIS A 82 -20.25 2.34 -15.04
CA HIS A 82 -20.99 3.59 -14.86
C HIS A 82 -22.52 3.37 -14.74
N GLU A 83 -23.09 2.45 -15.52
CA GLU A 83 -24.49 2.06 -15.41
C GLU A 83 -24.78 1.40 -14.05
N ALA A 84 -23.93 0.45 -13.63
CA ALA A 84 -24.08 -0.26 -12.37
C ALA A 84 -24.00 0.67 -11.15
N ILE A 85 -23.07 1.63 -11.14
CA ILE A 85 -22.92 2.60 -10.04
C ILE A 85 -24.13 3.55 -9.98
N ARG A 86 -24.72 3.91 -11.13
CA ARG A 86 -25.93 4.75 -11.17
C ARG A 86 -27.17 3.99 -10.71
N ALA A 87 -27.26 2.70 -11.04
CA ALA A 87 -28.36 1.84 -10.60
C ALA A 87 -28.34 1.64 -9.08
N ASP A 88 -27.17 1.30 -8.51
CA ASP A 88 -26.99 1.06 -7.08
C ASP A 88 -25.82 1.90 -6.52
N PRO A 89 -26.06 3.14 -6.07
CA PRO A 89 -25.02 4.00 -5.50
C PRO A 89 -24.65 3.64 -4.05
N SER A 90 -25.35 2.68 -3.44
CA SER A 90 -25.19 2.33 -2.03
C SER A 90 -23.88 1.59 -1.76
N TYR A 91 -23.19 1.96 -0.68
CA TYR A 91 -21.98 1.27 -0.24
C TYR A 91 -22.31 -0.07 0.43
N LYS A 92 -21.84 -1.18 -0.14
CA LYS A 92 -21.96 -2.52 0.45
C LYS A 92 -20.79 -2.78 1.41
N LYS A 93 -21.06 -2.74 2.72
CA LYS A 93 -20.05 -3.04 3.75
C LYS A 93 -19.63 -4.50 3.65
N LYS A 94 -18.32 -4.75 3.56
CA LYS A 94 -17.77 -6.11 3.61
C LYS A 94 -18.11 -6.73 4.96
N GLU A 95 -18.66 -7.95 4.95
CA GLU A 95 -18.89 -8.71 6.16
C GLU A 95 -17.56 -8.90 6.90
N SER A 96 -17.48 -8.39 8.13
CA SER A 96 -16.33 -8.66 8.97
C SER A 96 -16.37 -10.13 9.35
N LYS A 97 -15.31 -10.89 9.08
CA LYS A 97 -15.15 -12.23 9.67
C LYS A 97 -15.16 -12.07 11.19
N LYS A 98 -16.28 -12.41 11.83
CA LYS A 98 -16.51 -12.31 13.29
C LYS A 98 -15.80 -13.40 14.08
N GLU A 99 -14.86 -14.12 13.48
CA GLU A 99 -13.98 -14.98 14.26
C GLU A 99 -13.14 -14.06 15.14
N ILE A 100 -13.40 -14.14 16.44
CA ILE A 100 -12.61 -13.52 17.51
C ILE A 100 -11.26 -14.25 17.52
N VAL A 101 -10.49 -14.13 16.45
CA VAL A 101 -9.09 -14.50 16.44
C VAL A 101 -8.45 -13.52 17.40
N LYS A 102 -8.02 -14.01 18.57
CA LYS A 102 -7.22 -13.23 19.52
C LYS A 102 -6.12 -12.56 18.70
N GLN A 103 -6.24 -11.25 18.51
CA GLN A 103 -5.35 -10.50 17.62
C GLN A 103 -3.91 -10.79 18.04
N LYS A 104 -3.14 -11.42 17.14
CA LYS A 104 -1.77 -11.80 17.44
C LYS A 104 -0.99 -10.51 17.69
N ARG A 105 -0.48 -10.37 18.91
CA ARG A 105 0.30 -9.19 19.28
C ARG A 105 1.73 -9.38 18.80
N TRP A 106 2.13 -8.64 17.77
CA TRP A 106 3.49 -8.64 17.23
C TRP A 106 4.49 -7.90 18.14
N ASN A 107 3.98 -6.95 18.93
CA ASN A 107 4.80 -6.15 19.84
C ASN A 107 4.96 -6.81 21.21
N LYS A 108 6.15 -6.71 21.81
CA LYS A 108 6.37 -7.20 23.18
C LYS A 108 5.38 -6.58 24.17
N ARG A 109 4.90 -7.39 25.13
CA ARG A 109 4.07 -6.91 26.25
C ARG A 109 4.85 -5.91 27.09
N LYS A 110 4.20 -4.82 27.52
CA LYS A 110 4.79 -3.90 28.50
C LYS A 110 5.04 -4.67 29.80
N LEU A 111 6.25 -4.56 30.34
CA LEU A 111 6.62 -5.22 31.60
C LEU A 111 5.77 -4.66 32.74
N THR A 112 5.35 -5.53 33.66
CA THR A 112 4.68 -5.12 34.89
C THR A 112 5.67 -4.48 35.87
N LEU A 113 5.18 -3.79 36.90
CA LEU A 113 6.03 -3.12 37.89
C LEU A 113 6.88 -4.12 38.68
N ALA A 114 6.32 -5.28 39.05
CA ALA A 114 7.05 -6.35 39.72
C ALA A 114 8.16 -6.94 38.83
N GLU A 115 7.87 -7.21 37.55
CA GLU A 115 8.86 -7.68 36.57
C GLU A 115 10.01 -6.67 36.40
N ARG A 116 9.72 -5.35 36.38
CA ARG A 116 10.74 -4.30 36.32
C ARG A 116 11.61 -4.28 37.58
N LYS A 117 11.02 -4.36 38.78
CA LYS A 117 11.75 -4.40 40.06
C LYS A 117 12.65 -5.63 40.15
N ASN A 118 12.14 -6.80 39.76
CA ASN A 118 12.92 -8.05 39.74
C ASN A 118 14.07 -7.97 38.73
N ARG A 119 13.87 -7.36 37.57
CA ARG A 119 14.95 -7.12 36.59
C ARG A 119 16.06 -6.25 37.16
N ILE A 120 15.71 -5.20 37.92
CA ILE A 120 16.70 -4.32 38.58
C ILE A 120 17.48 -5.10 39.63
N LYS A 121 16.80 -5.83 40.54
CA LYS A 121 17.45 -6.66 41.57
C LYS A 121 18.38 -7.71 40.97
N HIS A 122 17.93 -8.39 39.91
CA HIS A 122 18.73 -9.38 39.19
C HIS A 122 19.98 -8.75 38.56
N LYS A 123 19.85 -7.58 37.93
CA LYS A 123 20.99 -6.83 37.38
C LYS A 123 21.99 -6.41 38.47
N GLN A 124 21.50 -5.89 39.60
CA GLN A 124 22.36 -5.53 40.73
C GLN A 124 23.13 -6.73 41.27
N LYS A 125 22.45 -7.88 41.48
CA LYS A 125 23.08 -9.13 41.92
C LYS A 125 24.14 -9.61 40.93
N LEU A 126 23.83 -9.62 39.64
CA LEU A 126 24.81 -10.00 38.61
C LEU A 126 26.06 -9.11 38.65
N ASN A 127 25.89 -7.79 38.71
CA ASN A 127 26.99 -6.83 38.76
C ASN A 127 27.86 -7.02 40.02
N LEU A 128 27.24 -7.27 41.18
CA LEU A 128 27.95 -7.59 42.42
C LEU A 128 28.75 -8.89 42.27
N THR A 129 28.14 -9.95 41.73
CA THR A 129 28.83 -11.23 41.56
C THR A 129 29.95 -11.17 40.52
N SER A 130 29.83 -10.36 39.47
CA SER A 130 30.93 -10.14 38.52
C SER A 130 32.06 -9.35 39.17
N SER A 131 31.74 -8.35 39.99
CA SER A 131 32.73 -7.55 40.73
C SER A 131 33.51 -8.41 41.71
N ILE A 132 32.85 -9.27 42.49
CA ILE A 132 33.49 -10.21 43.43
C ILE A 132 34.36 -11.24 42.70
N LYS A 133 33.95 -11.70 41.51
CA LYS A 133 34.77 -12.62 40.70
C LYS A 133 36.00 -11.94 40.12
N THR A 134 35.90 -10.68 39.69
CA THR A 134 37.04 -9.91 39.20
C THR A 134 38.02 -9.56 40.33
N THR A 135 37.54 -9.25 41.54
CA THR A 135 38.42 -8.99 42.69
C THR A 135 39.12 -10.27 43.14
N ASN A 136 38.40 -11.39 43.25
CA ASN A 136 39.01 -12.68 43.62
C ASN A 136 40.00 -13.21 42.57
N HIS A 137 39.87 -12.82 41.29
CA HIS A 137 40.86 -13.15 40.26
C HIS A 137 42.11 -12.26 40.36
N PHE A 138 41.96 -10.99 40.76
CA PHE A 138 43.09 -10.08 40.98
C PHE A 138 43.89 -10.46 42.23
N ASP A 139 43.22 -10.80 43.34
CA ASP A 139 43.87 -11.21 44.59
C ASP A 139 44.64 -12.54 44.46
N ARG A 140 44.12 -13.50 43.68
CA ARG A 140 44.84 -14.75 43.38
C ARG A 140 46.09 -14.57 42.50
N SER A 141 46.22 -13.45 41.80
CA SER A 141 47.44 -13.12 41.05
C SER A 141 48.52 -12.48 41.93
N LEU A 142 48.14 -11.89 43.07
CA LEU A 142 49.06 -11.32 44.05
C LEU A 142 49.64 -12.39 44.99
N ASP A 143 48.90 -13.48 45.26
CA ASP A 143 49.40 -14.63 46.03
C ASP A 143 50.53 -15.42 45.34
N TRP A 144 50.69 -15.31 44.00
CA TRP A 144 51.80 -15.94 43.26
C TRP A 144 53.09 -15.12 43.23
N LEU A 145 53.06 -13.87 43.73
CA LEU A 145 54.22 -12.98 43.77
C LEU A 145 54.86 -12.90 45.18
N TYR A 146 54.36 -13.67 46.15
CA TYR A 146 54.82 -13.71 47.54
C TYR A 146 55.10 -15.15 48.03
N LEU A 147 55.69 -15.98 47.15
CA LEU A 147 56.31 -17.27 47.44
C LEU A 147 57.66 -17.32 46.72
#